data_AF-A0A0A3Z873-F1
#
_entry.id   AF-A0A0A3Z873-F1
#
_cell.length_a   1.000
_cell.length_b   1.000
_cell.length_c   1.000
_cell.angle_alpha   90.00
_cell.angle_beta   90.00
_cell.angle_gamma   90.00
#
_symmetry.space_group_name_H-M   'P 1'
#
loop_
_entity.id
_entity.type
_entity.pdbx_description
1 polymer ?
#
loop_
_entity_poly.entity_id
_entity_poly.type
_entity_poly.pdbx_seq_one_letter_code
_entity_poly.pdbx_strand_id
1 'polypeptide(L)'
;MKPLIDPINTSDGQFHPINTQTGEKATIVTPDYMNDSQDATRSLQRELISILTASGIKPAEATDNQLLTALKKLFLDEDDDRVSGALQKGQNLADVDDADASLKNLGGYPLSGGALNGPVIPGTTEAGLQKDASSWNEGASSNKIFQVVGADTSYSVVSDFYLSAGNYWAWRVYLGKVDSVHVLDFRSDGTLRAPGDVYAGEAHLATDGNINGTCWGGFLNTWIVSKISAAVAGAITGIRLATSTWAATGSSNWSAPSGAVMNGVGIYTGAQARYAYIQVCIGGQWVNISTV
;
A
#
# COMPACT_ATOMS: atom_id res chain seq x y z
N MET A 1 -11.34 63.77 -0.79
CA MET A 1 -12.18 64.34 0.30
C MET A 1 -11.48 65.57 0.82
N LYS A 2 -12.18 66.69 0.99
CA LYS A 2 -11.57 67.90 1.55
C LYS A 2 -11.23 67.72 3.04
N PRO A 3 -10.19 68.40 3.55
CA PRO A 3 -10.08 68.65 4.98
C PRO A 3 -11.39 69.19 5.56
N LEU A 4 -11.55 69.09 6.88
CA LEU A 4 -12.72 69.66 7.55
C LEU A 4 -12.87 71.13 7.13
N ILE A 5 -13.99 71.49 6.50
CA ILE A 5 -14.18 72.87 6.03
C ILE A 5 -14.11 73.83 7.21
N ASP A 6 -13.50 75.00 7.04
CA ASP A 6 -13.51 76.00 8.10
C ASP A 6 -14.95 76.49 8.36
N PRO A 7 -15.30 76.81 9.62
CA PRO A 7 -16.54 77.53 9.89
C PRO A 7 -16.60 78.85 9.13
N ILE A 8 -17.80 79.40 8.95
CA ILE A 8 -17.99 80.76 8.44
C ILE A 8 -17.12 81.74 9.23
N ASN A 9 -16.45 82.65 8.52
CA ASN A 9 -15.49 83.58 9.11
C ASN A 9 -16.17 84.76 9.83
N THR A 10 -16.89 84.44 10.90
CA THR A 10 -17.51 85.36 11.85
C THR A 10 -17.00 85.02 13.26
N SER A 11 -17.18 85.93 14.21
CA SER A 11 -16.67 85.75 15.58
C SER A 11 -17.19 84.50 16.28
N ASP A 12 -18.37 84.02 15.90
CA ASP A 12 -19.04 82.83 16.43
C ASP A 12 -19.06 81.64 15.46
N GLY A 13 -18.50 81.79 14.25
CA GLY A 13 -18.49 80.71 13.25
C GLY A 13 -19.82 80.49 12.52
N GLN A 14 -20.79 81.39 12.70
CA GLN A 14 -22.15 81.27 12.16
C GLN A 14 -22.46 82.30 11.08
N PHE A 15 -23.40 81.95 10.21
CA PHE A 15 -24.00 82.85 9.24
C PHE A 15 -24.92 83.87 9.92
N HIS A 16 -24.68 85.15 9.64
CA HIS A 16 -25.58 86.25 10.04
C HIS A 16 -26.15 86.92 8.80
N PRO A 17 -27.48 87.13 8.69
CA PRO A 17 -28.09 87.57 7.44
C PRO A 17 -28.06 89.10 7.29
N ILE A 18 -27.49 89.84 8.25
CA ILE A 18 -27.62 91.30 8.32
C ILE A 18 -26.38 91.95 7.73
N ASN A 19 -26.58 92.85 6.76
CA ASN A 19 -25.53 93.76 6.34
C ASN A 19 -25.28 94.78 7.46
N THR A 20 -24.11 94.72 8.11
CA THR A 20 -23.74 95.60 9.24
C THR A 20 -23.63 97.09 8.89
N GLN A 21 -23.71 97.44 7.60
CA GLN A 21 -23.66 98.83 7.11
C GLN A 21 -25.03 99.39 6.74
N THR A 22 -26.02 98.56 6.38
CA THR A 22 -27.35 99.00 5.91
C THR A 22 -28.52 98.47 6.75
N GLY A 23 -28.32 97.44 7.57
CA GLY A 23 -29.37 96.80 8.39
C GLY A 23 -30.33 95.90 7.60
N GLU A 24 -30.19 95.84 6.28
CA GLU A 24 -31.02 95.00 5.40
C GLU A 24 -30.51 93.55 5.36
N LYS A 25 -31.40 92.61 5.03
CA LYS A 25 -31.02 91.20 4.82
C LYS A 25 -30.10 91.11 3.60
N ALA A 26 -28.87 90.66 3.80
CA ALA A 26 -27.87 90.48 2.75
C ALA A 26 -28.18 89.30 1.80
N THR A 27 -29.12 88.41 2.18
CA THR A 27 -29.53 87.24 1.37
C THR A 27 -30.98 86.83 1.66
N ILE A 28 -31.58 86.08 0.73
CA ILE A 28 -32.89 85.43 0.89
C ILE A 28 -32.79 84.20 1.81
N VAL A 29 -31.62 83.56 1.87
CA VAL A 29 -31.40 82.32 2.65
C VAL A 29 -31.36 82.63 4.15
N THR A 30 -32.06 81.84 4.97
CA THR A 30 -32.11 82.05 6.42
C THR A 30 -30.82 81.58 7.11
N PRO A 31 -30.48 82.18 8.27
CA PRO A 31 -29.35 81.73 9.09
C PRO A 31 -29.42 80.27 9.50
N ASP A 32 -30.59 79.81 9.95
CA ASP A 32 -30.81 78.42 10.35
C ASP A 32 -30.43 77.47 9.20
N TYR A 33 -30.90 77.75 7.98
CA TYR A 33 -30.58 76.89 6.83
C TYR A 33 -29.07 76.85 6.53
N MET A 34 -28.39 78.00 6.52
CA MET A 34 -26.95 78.03 6.25
C MET A 34 -26.13 77.37 7.36
N ASN A 35 -26.50 77.60 8.62
CA ASN A 35 -25.81 77.04 9.78
C ASN A 35 -26.05 75.52 9.88
N ASP A 36 -27.28 75.06 9.70
CA ASP A 36 -27.63 73.63 9.69
C ASP A 36 -26.92 72.90 8.54
N SER A 37 -26.84 73.53 7.36
CA SER A 37 -26.13 72.96 6.20
C SER A 37 -24.62 72.87 6.44
N GLN A 38 -24.02 73.90 7.05
CA GLN A 38 -22.62 73.88 7.48
C GLN A 38 -22.38 72.77 8.50
N ASP A 39 -23.23 72.67 9.53
CA ASP A 39 -23.10 71.70 10.60
C ASP A 39 -23.28 70.27 10.11
N ALA A 40 -24.27 70.02 9.25
CA ALA A 40 -24.47 68.72 8.60
C ALA A 40 -23.25 68.31 7.76
N THR A 41 -22.71 69.23 6.95
CA THR A 41 -21.53 68.98 6.12
C THR A 41 -20.32 68.66 6.99
N ARG A 42 -20.05 69.48 8.02
CA ARG A 42 -18.93 69.26 8.95
C ARG A 42 -19.09 67.97 9.75
N SER A 43 -20.31 67.63 10.16
CA SER A 43 -20.61 66.37 10.86
C SER A 43 -20.25 65.15 10.00
N LEU A 44 -20.74 65.11 8.76
CA LEU A 44 -20.40 64.06 7.80
C LEU A 44 -18.89 64.01 7.53
N GLN A 45 -18.23 65.16 7.39
CA GLN A 45 -16.78 65.19 7.22
C GLN A 45 -16.04 64.62 8.42
N ARG A 46 -16.46 64.88 9.67
CA ARG A 46 -15.78 64.32 10.85
C ARG A 46 -15.87 62.80 10.90
N GLU A 47 -17.02 62.21 10.58
CA GLU A 47 -17.21 60.76 10.52
C GLU A 47 -16.28 60.13 9.46
N LEU A 48 -16.27 60.69 8.26
CA LEU A 48 -15.40 60.21 7.19
C LEU A 48 -13.91 60.41 7.50
N ILE A 49 -13.53 61.53 8.12
CA ILE A 49 -12.16 61.79 8.59
C ILE A 49 -11.75 60.75 9.64
N SER A 50 -12.66 60.32 10.51
CA SER A 50 -12.40 59.30 11.52
C SER A 50 -12.05 57.95 10.88
N ILE A 51 -12.80 57.55 9.83
CA ILE A 51 -12.50 56.35 9.03
C ILE A 51 -11.14 56.48 8.33
N LEU A 52 -10.88 57.62 7.68
CA LEU A 52 -9.60 57.90 7.02
C LEU A 52 -8.44 57.80 8.02
N THR A 53 -8.59 58.41 9.20
CA THR A 53 -7.57 58.41 10.26
C THR A 53 -7.31 57.00 10.79
N ALA A 54 -8.35 56.18 10.99
CA ALA A 54 -8.21 54.79 11.40
C ALA A 54 -7.42 53.94 10.38
N SER A 55 -7.47 54.30 9.10
CA SER A 55 -6.65 53.70 8.03
C SER A 55 -5.26 54.34 7.88
N GLY A 56 -4.93 55.38 8.65
CA GLY A 56 -3.68 56.15 8.53
C GLY A 56 -3.63 57.07 7.30
N ILE A 57 -4.78 57.43 6.72
CA ILE A 57 -4.90 58.32 5.58
C ILE A 57 -5.35 59.70 6.08
N LYS A 58 -4.71 60.77 5.57
CA LYS A 58 -5.14 62.16 5.83
C LYS A 58 -6.01 62.67 4.69
N PRO A 59 -7.07 63.48 4.94
CA PRO A 59 -7.86 64.12 3.89
C PRO A 59 -6.99 64.95 2.94
N ALA A 60 -7.23 64.82 1.63
CA ALA A 60 -6.47 65.51 0.61
C ALA A 60 -7.41 65.86 -0.55
N GLU A 61 -7.53 67.16 -0.84
CA GLU A 61 -8.49 67.67 -1.83
C GLU A 61 -8.27 67.08 -3.23
N ALA A 62 -7.03 66.80 -3.60
CA ALA A 62 -6.66 66.29 -4.93
C ALA A 62 -6.94 64.79 -5.15
N THR A 63 -7.62 64.12 -4.21
CA THR A 63 -7.86 62.66 -4.27
C THR A 63 -9.32 62.31 -4.00
N ASP A 64 -9.96 61.63 -4.96
CA ASP A 64 -11.40 61.36 -4.96
C ASP A 64 -11.79 59.95 -4.47
N ASN A 65 -10.82 59.12 -4.10
CA ASN A 65 -11.04 57.73 -3.67
C ASN A 65 -10.63 57.46 -2.21
N GLN A 66 -10.32 58.49 -1.42
CA GLN A 66 -9.73 58.31 -0.08
C GLN A 66 -10.57 57.46 0.87
N LEU A 67 -11.90 57.60 0.84
CA LEU A 67 -12.80 56.77 1.64
C LEU A 67 -12.73 55.30 1.21
N LEU A 68 -12.79 55.05 -0.10
CA LEU A 68 -12.67 53.69 -0.63
C LEU A 68 -11.31 53.08 -0.29
N THR A 69 -10.22 53.85 -0.42
CA THR A 69 -8.87 53.42 -0.05
C THR A 69 -8.77 53.11 1.45
N ALA A 70 -9.37 53.95 2.30
CA ALA A 70 -9.42 53.73 3.74
C ALA A 70 -10.15 52.44 4.10
N LEU A 71 -11.31 52.19 3.49
CA LEU A 71 -12.10 50.97 3.70
C LEU A 71 -11.34 49.73 3.21
N LYS A 72 -10.72 49.78 2.03
CA LYS A 72 -9.89 48.67 1.54
C LYS A 72 -8.75 48.36 2.51
N LYS A 73 -8.06 49.38 3.01
CA LYS A 73 -6.97 49.20 3.99
C LYS A 73 -7.44 48.74 5.37
N LEU A 74 -8.69 49.02 5.73
CA LEU A 74 -9.27 48.60 7.01
C LEU A 74 -9.75 47.14 7.01
N PHE A 75 -10.04 46.58 5.84
CA PHE A 75 -10.77 45.32 5.75
C PHE A 75 -10.24 44.31 4.72
N LEU A 76 -9.32 44.72 3.84
CA LEU A 76 -8.81 43.89 2.73
C LEU A 76 -7.28 43.86 2.67
N ASP A 77 -6.58 44.38 3.68
CA ASP A 77 -5.15 44.11 3.83
C ASP A 77 -4.97 42.60 4.08
N GLU A 78 -3.95 41.99 3.45
CA GLU A 78 -3.81 40.51 3.40
C GLU A 78 -3.65 39.87 4.78
N ASP A 79 -3.09 40.62 5.72
CA ASP A 79 -2.97 40.26 7.12
C ASP A 79 -3.41 41.47 7.97
N ASP A 80 -4.52 41.35 8.69
CA ASP A 80 -5.11 42.41 9.50
C ASP A 80 -5.64 41.88 10.83
N ASP A 81 -4.86 42.09 11.89
CA ASP A 81 -5.17 41.68 13.27
C ASP A 81 -6.48 42.32 13.80
N ARG A 82 -7.02 43.35 13.14
CA ARG A 82 -8.30 43.97 13.52
C ARG A 82 -9.49 43.11 13.11
N VAL A 83 -9.34 42.25 12.11
CA VAL A 83 -10.40 41.36 11.64
C VAL A 83 -10.32 40.03 12.39
N SER A 84 -10.82 40.03 13.63
CA SER A 84 -10.86 38.84 14.49
C SER A 84 -11.61 37.68 13.81
N GLY A 85 -10.97 36.52 13.72
CA GLY A 85 -11.57 35.28 13.17
C GLY A 85 -11.44 35.12 11.65
N ALA A 86 -10.84 36.07 10.94
CA ALA A 86 -10.41 35.84 9.57
C ALA A 86 -9.04 35.16 9.53
N LEU A 87 -8.88 34.21 8.60
CA LEU A 87 -7.60 33.56 8.34
C LEU A 87 -6.62 34.56 7.71
N GLN A 88 -5.40 34.59 8.25
CA GLN A 88 -4.31 35.48 7.89
C GLN A 88 -3.36 34.73 6.93
N LYS A 89 -3.14 35.27 5.73
CA LYS A 89 -2.31 34.64 4.69
C LYS A 89 -0.88 34.39 5.19
N GLY A 90 -0.31 35.32 5.95
CA GLY A 90 1.03 35.24 6.52
C GLY A 90 1.20 34.15 7.59
N GLN A 91 0.11 33.66 8.18
CA GLN A 91 0.14 32.58 9.18
C GLN A 91 0.17 31.19 8.53
N ASN A 92 0.02 31.08 7.21
CA ASN A 92 0.08 29.81 6.48
C ASN A 92 -0.77 28.70 7.13
N LEU A 93 -2.01 29.04 7.49
CA LEU A 93 -2.99 28.16 8.15
C LEU A 93 -2.66 27.77 9.60
N ALA A 94 -1.65 28.38 10.24
CA ALA A 94 -1.34 28.15 11.65
C ALA A 94 -2.40 28.74 12.60
N ASP A 95 -3.25 29.63 12.10
CA ASP A 95 -4.35 30.31 12.77
C ASP A 95 -5.71 29.65 12.52
N VAL A 96 -5.72 28.43 11.96
CA VAL A 96 -6.91 27.58 11.92
C VAL A 96 -7.16 27.01 13.32
N ASP A 97 -8.32 27.34 13.90
CA ASP A 97 -8.71 26.94 15.27
C ASP A 97 -8.59 25.43 15.55
N ASP A 98 -9.04 24.61 14.61
CA ASP A 98 -8.93 23.15 14.65
C ASP A 98 -8.50 22.66 13.27
N ALA A 99 -7.18 22.50 13.12
CA ALA A 99 -6.56 22.03 11.88
C ALA A 99 -7.07 20.64 11.48
N ASP A 100 -7.30 19.75 12.45
CA ASP A 100 -7.74 18.38 12.21
C ASP A 100 -9.20 18.33 11.73
N ALA A 101 -10.08 19.09 12.37
CA ALA A 101 -11.47 19.21 11.93
C ALA A 101 -11.57 19.90 10.56
N SER A 102 -10.75 20.91 10.31
CA SER A 102 -10.72 21.62 9.02
C SER A 102 -10.26 20.70 7.89
N LEU A 103 -9.19 19.93 8.13
CA LEU A 103 -8.69 18.94 7.18
C LEU A 103 -9.76 17.88 6.87
N LYS A 104 -10.47 17.41 7.91
CA LYS A 104 -11.58 16.44 7.76
C LYS A 104 -12.72 17.00 6.91
N ASN A 105 -13.11 18.26 7.12
CA ASN A 105 -14.18 18.90 6.34
C ASN A 105 -13.79 19.10 4.87
N LEU A 106 -12.50 19.29 4.59
CA LEU A 106 -11.96 19.37 3.23
C LEU A 106 -11.69 18.00 2.59
N GLY A 107 -11.86 16.90 3.33
CA GLY A 107 -11.55 15.54 2.86
C GLY A 107 -10.04 15.28 2.70
N GLY A 108 -9.20 16.08 3.36
CA GLY A 108 -7.76 15.89 3.36
C GLY A 108 -7.32 14.74 4.27
N TYR A 109 -6.19 14.12 3.94
CA TYR A 109 -5.56 13.09 4.74
C TYR A 109 -4.39 13.68 5.56
N PRO A 110 -4.18 13.25 6.82
CA PRO A 110 -3.09 13.75 7.63
C PRO A 110 -1.72 13.34 7.03
N LEU A 111 -0.78 14.29 7.01
CA LEU A 111 0.58 14.10 6.48
C LEU A 111 1.50 13.27 7.39
N SER A 112 1.20 13.20 8.69
CA SER A 112 2.00 12.48 9.69
C SER A 112 1.13 12.09 10.89
N GLY A 113 1.01 10.78 11.15
CA GLY A 113 0.20 10.25 12.26
C GLY A 113 -1.31 10.46 12.07
N GLY A 114 -2.11 9.81 12.93
CA GLY A 114 -3.58 9.90 12.88
C GLY A 114 -4.27 8.65 12.31
N ALA A 115 -5.57 8.54 12.55
CA ALA A 115 -6.40 7.46 12.03
C ALA A 115 -7.13 7.92 10.77
N LEU A 116 -7.04 7.12 9.70
CA LEU A 116 -7.90 7.29 8.53
C LEU A 116 -9.32 6.91 8.95
N ASN A 117 -10.20 7.90 9.12
CA ASN A 117 -11.57 7.65 9.51
C ASN A 117 -12.44 7.46 8.26
N GLY A 118 -12.68 6.21 7.90
CA GLY A 118 -13.46 5.81 6.73
C GLY A 118 -12.63 5.05 5.68
N PRO A 119 -13.29 4.45 4.67
CA PRO A 119 -12.59 3.81 3.58
C PRO A 119 -11.84 4.87 2.77
N VAL A 120 -10.54 4.68 2.55
CA VAL A 120 -9.82 5.44 1.52
C VAL A 120 -10.32 4.93 0.18
N ILE A 121 -11.28 5.64 -0.41
CA ILE A 121 -11.76 5.38 -1.77
C ILE A 121 -11.04 6.40 -2.65
N PRO A 122 -9.91 6.05 -3.30
CA PRO A 122 -9.34 6.91 -4.32
C PRO A 122 -10.39 7.03 -5.44
N GLY A 123 -11.06 8.19 -5.49
CA GLY A 123 -12.12 8.55 -6.44
C GLY A 123 -11.56 8.72 -7.83
N THR A 124 -11.00 7.65 -8.35
CA THR A 124 -10.46 7.59 -9.68
C THR A 124 -11.40 6.70 -10.47
N THR A 125 -12.02 7.29 -11.50
CA THR A 125 -12.67 6.51 -12.56
C THR A 125 -11.65 5.69 -13.37
N GLU A 126 -10.36 5.83 -13.04
CA GLU A 126 -9.23 5.02 -13.50
C GLU A 126 -8.28 4.72 -12.33
N ALA A 127 -8.24 3.47 -11.88
CA ALA A 127 -7.07 2.83 -11.29
C ALA A 127 -6.19 3.62 -10.26
N GLY A 128 -6.78 4.35 -9.33
CA GLY A 128 -6.09 4.95 -8.19
C GLY A 128 -5.70 3.84 -7.23
N LEU A 129 -4.41 3.50 -7.19
CA LEU A 129 -3.78 2.28 -6.63
C LEU A 129 -3.68 1.07 -7.58
N GLN A 130 -4.12 1.16 -8.83
CA GLN A 130 -4.10 0.07 -9.81
C GLN A 130 -3.13 0.40 -10.96
N LYS A 131 -2.43 -0.63 -11.45
CA LYS A 131 -1.72 -0.56 -12.73
C LYS A 131 -2.42 -1.49 -13.71
N ASP A 132 -2.84 -0.95 -14.85
CA ASP A 132 -3.08 -1.74 -16.05
C ASP A 132 -1.72 -2.04 -16.71
N ALA A 133 -1.38 -3.32 -16.81
CA ALA A 133 -0.02 -3.74 -17.16
C ALA A 133 0.26 -3.68 -18.66
N SER A 134 1.24 -2.87 -19.09
CA SER A 134 1.85 -2.98 -20.43
C SER A 134 3.30 -3.51 -20.43
N SER A 135 4.00 -3.61 -19.29
CA SER A 135 5.32 -4.29 -19.17
C SER A 135 5.87 -4.30 -17.73
N TRP A 136 6.72 -5.30 -17.44
CA TRP A 136 7.54 -5.45 -16.24
C TRP A 136 8.72 -4.47 -16.28
N ASN A 137 9.01 -3.74 -15.19
CA ASN A 137 10.19 -2.89 -15.07
C ASN A 137 10.77 -3.05 -13.65
N GLU A 138 12.09 -3.21 -13.57
CA GLU A 138 12.86 -3.45 -12.34
C GLU A 138 12.99 -2.20 -11.44
N GLY A 139 12.73 -1.01 -11.99
CA GLY A 139 12.79 0.26 -11.26
C GLY A 139 11.42 0.68 -10.74
N ALA A 140 11.26 0.65 -9.41
CA ALA A 140 10.28 1.42 -8.63
C ALA A 140 8.81 1.40 -9.13
N SER A 141 7.98 0.52 -8.56
CA SER A 141 6.53 0.63 -8.68
C SER A 141 6.03 1.97 -8.10
N SER A 142 5.23 2.71 -8.86
CA SER A 142 4.54 3.93 -8.37
C SER A 142 3.33 3.59 -7.48
N ASN A 143 2.82 2.35 -7.56
CA ASN A 143 1.69 1.87 -6.75
C ASN A 143 2.19 0.97 -5.62
N LYS A 144 2.80 1.57 -4.60
CA LYS A 144 3.18 0.86 -3.37
C LYS A 144 2.04 0.98 -2.38
N ILE A 145 1.41 -0.13 -2.01
CA ILE A 145 0.37 -0.13 -0.96
C ILE A 145 1.05 0.01 0.40
N PHE A 146 2.10 -0.79 0.62
CA PHE A 146 2.96 -0.69 1.80
C PHE A 146 4.41 -0.86 1.37
N GLN A 147 5.30 0.00 1.90
CA GLN A 147 6.74 -0.12 1.78
C GLN A 147 7.37 -0.02 3.17
N VAL A 148 8.20 -1.00 3.52
CA VAL A 148 9.05 -0.98 4.71
C VAL A 148 10.50 -1.09 4.23
N VAL A 149 11.32 -0.13 4.65
CA VAL A 149 12.77 -0.16 4.47
C VAL A 149 13.38 -0.09 5.86
N GLY A 150 14.22 -1.06 6.20
CA GLY A 150 14.93 -1.05 7.48
C GLY A 150 15.99 0.07 7.51
N ALA A 151 16.53 0.37 8.70
CA ALA A 151 17.72 1.21 8.81
C ALA A 151 18.92 0.61 8.03
N ASP A 152 18.98 -0.72 7.99
CA ASP A 152 19.73 -1.46 6.99
C ASP A 152 18.94 -1.45 5.67
N THR A 153 19.42 -0.66 4.70
CA THR A 153 18.84 -0.57 3.35
C THR A 153 19.02 -1.85 2.56
N SER A 154 19.70 -2.86 3.12
CA SER A 154 19.89 -4.14 2.47
C SER A 154 18.62 -4.94 2.35
N TYR A 155 17.56 -4.61 3.10
CA TYR A 155 16.30 -5.33 3.11
C TYR A 155 15.12 -4.39 2.91
N SER A 156 14.19 -4.80 2.05
CA SER A 156 12.93 -4.09 1.87
C SER A 156 11.77 -5.06 1.67
N VAL A 157 10.59 -4.63 2.12
CA VAL A 157 9.32 -5.27 1.79
C VAL A 157 8.44 -4.24 1.11
N VAL A 158 7.96 -4.55 -0.08
CA VAL A 158 7.02 -3.70 -0.83
C VAL A 158 5.84 -4.56 -1.27
N SER A 159 4.63 -4.01 -1.32
CA SER A 159 3.47 -4.71 -1.90
C SER A 159 2.69 -3.86 -2.89
N ASP A 160 2.04 -4.53 -3.84
CA ASP A 160 1.12 -3.94 -4.81
C ASP A 160 -0.08 -4.84 -5.14
N PHE A 161 -1.10 -4.25 -5.78
CA PHE A 161 -2.16 -4.98 -6.47
C PHE A 161 -1.87 -4.91 -7.97
N TYR A 162 -1.85 -6.07 -8.61
CA TYR A 162 -1.42 -6.24 -9.99
C TYR A 162 -2.52 -6.90 -10.82
N LEU A 163 -2.83 -6.32 -11.97
CA LEU A 163 -3.64 -6.95 -13.00
C LEU A 163 -2.72 -7.47 -14.11
N SER A 164 -2.65 -8.79 -14.28
CA SER A 164 -2.13 -9.36 -15.52
C SER A 164 -3.21 -9.18 -16.58
N ALA A 165 -2.94 -8.40 -17.63
CA ALA A 165 -3.88 -8.06 -18.70
C ALA A 165 -4.76 -9.25 -19.13
N GLY A 166 -6.01 -9.28 -18.63
CA GLY A 166 -7.02 -10.29 -18.96
C GLY A 166 -6.90 -11.66 -18.28
N ASN A 167 -5.92 -11.91 -17.39
CA ASN A 167 -5.70 -13.24 -16.79
C ASN A 167 -6.14 -13.32 -15.33
N TYR A 168 -5.48 -12.53 -14.47
CA TYR A 168 -5.69 -12.60 -13.02
C TYR A 168 -5.32 -11.27 -12.36
N TRP A 169 -5.98 -11.00 -11.25
CA TRP A 169 -5.53 -10.06 -10.24
C TRP A 169 -4.56 -10.77 -9.29
N ALA A 170 -3.59 -10.05 -8.75
CA ALA A 170 -2.69 -10.56 -7.75
C ALA A 170 -2.43 -9.52 -6.68
N TRP A 171 -2.39 -9.95 -5.42
CA TRP A 171 -1.62 -9.23 -4.40
C TRP A 171 -0.20 -9.77 -4.41
N ARG A 172 0.78 -8.89 -4.58
CA ARG A 172 2.18 -9.28 -4.64
C ARG A 172 2.96 -8.67 -3.50
N VAL A 173 3.87 -9.45 -2.95
CA VAL A 173 4.82 -9.01 -1.91
C VAL A 173 6.22 -9.20 -2.44
N TYR A 174 6.91 -8.08 -2.64
CA TYR A 174 8.30 -7.99 -3.02
C TYR A 174 9.16 -8.02 -1.76
N LEU A 175 10.04 -9.02 -1.69
CA LEU A 175 11.03 -9.22 -0.64
C LEU A 175 12.40 -8.91 -1.26
N GLY A 176 12.86 -7.68 -1.06
CA GLY A 176 14.09 -7.16 -1.64
C GLY A 176 15.29 -7.36 -0.73
N LYS A 177 16.39 -7.84 -1.33
CA LYS A 177 17.77 -7.79 -0.86
C LYS A 177 18.59 -6.95 -1.86
N VAL A 178 19.69 -6.30 -1.46
CA VAL A 178 20.54 -5.40 -2.29
C VAL A 178 20.70 -5.86 -3.76
N ASP A 179 20.80 -7.16 -4.01
CA ASP A 179 21.02 -7.73 -5.35
C ASP A 179 20.00 -8.82 -5.74
N SER A 180 18.86 -8.92 -5.04
CA SER A 180 17.89 -9.98 -5.30
C SER A 180 16.50 -9.60 -4.83
N VAL A 181 15.50 -9.75 -5.69
CA VAL A 181 14.10 -9.52 -5.35
C VAL A 181 13.32 -10.81 -5.53
N HIS A 182 12.69 -11.26 -4.45
CA HIS A 182 11.78 -12.41 -4.45
C HIS A 182 10.35 -11.88 -4.42
N VAL A 183 9.45 -12.46 -5.22
CA VAL A 183 8.04 -12.02 -5.27
C VAL A 183 7.13 -13.17 -4.89
N LEU A 184 6.36 -12.97 -3.82
CA LEU A 184 5.27 -13.85 -3.41
C LEU A 184 3.96 -13.33 -4.02
N ASP A 185 3.26 -14.16 -4.80
CA ASP A 185 2.01 -13.77 -5.46
C ASP A 185 0.80 -14.56 -4.92
N PHE A 186 -0.24 -13.84 -4.48
CA PHE A 186 -1.56 -14.38 -4.19
C PHE A 186 -2.53 -13.98 -5.31
N ARG A 187 -2.96 -14.94 -6.12
CA ARG A 187 -3.65 -14.66 -7.39
C ARG A 187 -5.14 -14.99 -7.34
N SER A 188 -5.94 -14.22 -8.08
CA SER A 188 -7.39 -14.41 -8.20
C SER A 188 -7.76 -15.65 -9.01
N ASP A 189 -6.81 -16.25 -9.73
CA ASP A 189 -6.97 -17.56 -10.38
C ASP A 189 -6.86 -18.74 -9.39
N GLY A 190 -6.66 -18.45 -8.09
CA GLY A 190 -6.55 -19.44 -7.02
C GLY A 190 -5.14 -19.97 -6.80
N THR A 191 -4.14 -19.51 -7.56
CA THR A 191 -2.75 -19.96 -7.40
C THR A 191 -1.97 -19.10 -6.41
N LEU A 192 -1.05 -19.75 -5.68
CA LEU A 192 -0.03 -19.13 -4.84
C LEU A 192 1.33 -19.37 -5.50
N ARG A 193 2.14 -18.33 -5.70
CA ARG A 193 3.53 -18.48 -6.16
C ARG A 193 4.51 -18.01 -5.11
N ALA A 194 5.33 -18.94 -4.63
CA ALA A 194 6.47 -18.66 -3.77
C ALA A 194 7.77 -18.90 -4.57
N PRO A 195 8.76 -17.98 -4.51
CA PRO A 195 10.01 -18.12 -5.24
C PRO A 195 11.04 -18.99 -4.51
N GLY A 196 10.73 -19.44 -3.29
CA GLY A 196 11.52 -20.36 -2.48
C GLY A 196 10.65 -21.44 -1.85
N ASP A 197 11.21 -22.17 -0.89
CA ASP A 197 10.50 -23.25 -0.20
C ASP A 197 9.29 -22.74 0.61
N VAL A 198 8.25 -23.56 0.72
CA VAL A 198 7.04 -23.27 1.51
C VAL A 198 7.05 -24.10 2.79
N TYR A 199 7.22 -23.44 3.93
CA TYR A 199 7.36 -24.07 5.24
C TYR A 199 6.03 -24.23 5.99
N ALA A 200 5.88 -25.36 6.68
CA ALA A 200 4.86 -25.67 7.66
C ALA A 200 5.53 -26.23 8.92
N GLY A 201 6.00 -25.33 9.80
CA GLY A 201 6.94 -25.69 10.85
C GLY A 201 8.31 -26.04 10.23
N GLU A 202 8.90 -27.16 10.65
CA GLU A 202 10.17 -27.66 10.09
C GLU A 202 9.98 -28.40 8.75
N ALA A 203 8.75 -28.87 8.46
CA ALA A 203 8.43 -29.49 7.19
C ALA A 203 8.30 -28.43 6.09
N HIS A 204 8.70 -28.76 4.86
CA HIS A 204 8.58 -27.82 3.74
C HIS A 204 8.41 -28.52 2.39
N LEU A 205 7.74 -27.82 1.47
CA LEU A 205 7.80 -28.10 0.04
C LEU A 205 9.01 -27.37 -0.52
N ALA A 206 9.97 -28.12 -1.04
CA ALA A 206 11.17 -27.57 -1.63
C ALA A 206 10.94 -27.10 -3.07
N THR A 207 11.78 -26.17 -3.55
CA THR A 207 11.73 -25.65 -4.93
C THR A 207 11.88 -26.70 -6.04
N ASP A 208 12.46 -27.86 -5.75
CA ASP A 208 12.57 -29.00 -6.68
C ASP A 208 11.32 -29.91 -6.68
N GLY A 209 10.30 -29.57 -5.89
CA GLY A 209 9.07 -30.34 -5.72
C GLY A 209 9.15 -31.45 -4.68
N ASN A 210 10.29 -31.61 -3.99
CA ASN A 210 10.44 -32.58 -2.92
C ASN A 210 9.74 -32.08 -1.64
N ILE A 211 9.41 -33.00 -0.74
CA ILE A 211 8.74 -32.69 0.52
C ILE A 211 9.64 -33.17 1.66
N ASN A 212 10.07 -32.27 2.52
CA ASN A 212 10.83 -32.61 3.72
C ASN A 212 9.92 -32.65 4.95
N GLY A 213 10.13 -33.61 5.83
CA GLY A 213 9.48 -33.62 7.15
C GLY A 213 9.92 -34.78 8.03
N THR A 214 9.69 -34.63 9.34
CA THR A 214 10.02 -35.63 10.36
C THR A 214 9.26 -36.95 10.18
N CYS A 215 8.05 -36.91 9.60
CA CYS A 215 7.29 -38.11 9.25
C CYS A 215 7.99 -39.01 8.22
N TRP A 216 8.90 -38.44 7.42
CA TRP A 216 9.73 -39.17 6.44
C TRP A 216 11.16 -39.38 6.94
N GLY A 217 11.54 -38.80 8.08
CA GLY A 217 12.94 -38.76 8.53
C GLY A 217 13.84 -37.91 7.63
N GLY A 218 13.28 -36.92 6.94
CA GLY A 218 13.98 -36.10 5.95
C GLY A 218 13.13 -35.92 4.69
N PHE A 219 13.75 -36.06 3.51
CA PHE A 219 13.06 -35.90 2.24
C PHE A 219 12.24 -37.14 1.84
N LEU A 220 11.04 -36.89 1.32
CA LEU A 220 10.10 -37.90 0.86
C LEU A 220 10.71 -38.80 -0.23
N ASN A 221 11.51 -38.25 -1.15
CA ASN A 221 12.14 -39.07 -2.19
C ASN A 221 13.08 -40.15 -1.59
N THR A 222 13.91 -39.79 -0.61
CA THR A 222 14.81 -40.72 0.08
C THR A 222 14.02 -41.79 0.83
N TRP A 223 12.94 -41.38 1.51
CA TRP A 223 12.06 -42.30 2.20
C TRP A 223 11.40 -43.30 1.24
N ILE A 224 10.85 -42.84 0.11
CA ILE A 224 10.22 -43.69 -0.92
C ILE A 224 11.24 -44.70 -1.46
N VAL A 225 12.44 -44.23 -1.84
CA VAL A 225 13.50 -45.10 -2.37
C VAL A 225 13.86 -46.19 -1.34
N SER A 226 14.02 -45.82 -0.06
CA SER A 226 14.30 -46.78 1.01
C SER A 226 13.20 -47.84 1.15
N LYS A 227 11.92 -47.45 1.13
CA LYS A 227 10.79 -48.39 1.21
C LYS A 227 10.73 -49.33 0.02
N ILE A 228 10.97 -48.83 -1.19
CA ILE A 228 11.01 -49.66 -2.41
C ILE A 228 12.19 -50.63 -2.36
N SER A 229 13.39 -50.17 -1.99
CA SER A 229 14.57 -51.04 -1.86
C SER A 229 14.35 -52.17 -0.85
N ALA A 230 13.73 -51.87 0.29
CA ALA A 230 13.38 -52.89 1.29
C ALA A 230 12.38 -53.92 0.75
N ALA A 231 11.36 -53.48 0.01
CA ALA A 231 10.38 -54.38 -0.60
C ALA A 231 11.00 -55.28 -1.68
N VAL A 232 11.87 -54.73 -2.53
CA VAL A 232 12.58 -55.49 -3.57
C VAL A 232 13.53 -56.52 -2.95
N ALA A 233 14.30 -56.14 -1.93
CA ALA A 233 15.16 -57.07 -1.20
C ALA A 233 14.36 -58.20 -0.53
N GLY A 234 13.19 -57.87 0.05
CA GLY A 234 12.25 -58.83 0.62
C GLY A 234 11.69 -59.82 -0.41
N ALA A 235 11.33 -59.36 -1.61
CA ALA A 235 10.81 -60.22 -2.66
C ALA A 235 11.87 -61.21 -3.19
N ILE A 236 13.12 -60.75 -3.37
CA ILE A 236 14.22 -61.60 -3.85
C ILE A 236 14.67 -62.60 -2.78
N THR A 237 14.56 -62.24 -1.50
CA THR A 237 14.81 -63.18 -0.38
C THR A 237 13.69 -64.20 -0.17
N GLY A 238 12.56 -64.08 -0.86
CA GLY A 238 11.47 -65.05 -0.82
C GLY A 238 11.66 -66.26 -1.74
N ILE A 239 12.73 -66.33 -2.53
CA ILE A 239 13.00 -67.43 -3.48
C ILE A 239 14.40 -67.99 -3.23
N ARG A 240 14.55 -69.32 -3.14
CA ARG A 240 15.85 -69.98 -3.03
C ARG A 240 15.88 -71.33 -3.74
N LEU A 241 17.05 -71.92 -3.87
CA LEU A 241 17.20 -73.35 -4.21
C LEU A 241 17.30 -74.18 -2.93
N ALA A 242 16.62 -75.32 -2.89
CA ALA A 242 16.77 -76.33 -1.85
C ALA A 242 18.17 -76.96 -1.87
N THR A 243 18.46 -77.81 -0.88
CA THR A 243 19.64 -78.68 -0.93
C THR A 243 19.63 -79.49 -2.22
N SER A 244 20.79 -79.54 -2.87
CA SER A 244 20.93 -80.21 -4.15
C SER A 244 21.13 -81.72 -3.99
N THR A 245 20.54 -82.49 -4.89
CA THR A 245 20.56 -83.95 -4.88
C THR A 245 21.07 -84.48 -6.22
N TRP A 246 21.83 -85.57 -6.17
CA TRP A 246 22.28 -86.30 -7.35
C TRP A 246 21.26 -87.39 -7.73
N ALA A 247 20.92 -87.48 -9.01
CA ALA A 247 20.12 -88.57 -9.56
C ALA A 247 20.85 -89.22 -10.74
N ALA A 248 20.84 -90.55 -10.78
CA ALA A 248 21.25 -91.30 -11.96
C ALA A 248 20.23 -91.06 -13.08
N THR A 249 20.67 -90.58 -14.24
CA THR A 249 19.76 -90.20 -15.32
C THR A 249 19.37 -91.39 -16.20
N GLY A 250 20.26 -92.38 -16.32
CA GLY A 250 20.05 -93.63 -17.08
C GLY A 250 19.82 -93.46 -18.59
N SER A 251 19.72 -92.22 -19.09
CA SER A 251 19.40 -91.82 -20.46
C SER A 251 19.88 -90.40 -20.73
N SER A 252 20.08 -90.06 -22.00
CA SER A 252 20.37 -88.69 -22.46
C SER A 252 19.16 -87.76 -22.37
N ASN A 253 17.95 -88.30 -22.26
CA ASN A 253 16.68 -87.55 -22.22
C ASN A 253 16.09 -87.56 -20.81
N TRP A 254 16.86 -87.09 -19.84
CA TRP A 254 16.39 -86.98 -18.45
C TRP A 254 15.91 -85.56 -18.14
N SER A 255 14.79 -85.46 -17.42
CA SER A 255 14.20 -84.20 -16.99
C SER A 255 14.26 -84.11 -15.47
N ALA A 256 14.55 -82.91 -14.94
CA ALA A 256 14.46 -82.68 -13.51
C ALA A 256 13.01 -82.86 -13.03
N PRO A 257 12.80 -83.29 -11.76
CA PRO A 257 11.47 -83.33 -11.18
C PRO A 257 10.75 -81.97 -11.28
N SER A 258 9.41 -81.98 -11.34
CA SER A 258 8.62 -80.73 -11.39
C SER A 258 8.99 -79.79 -10.24
N GLY A 259 9.18 -78.51 -10.57
CA GLY A 259 9.60 -77.48 -9.60
C GLY A 259 11.08 -77.51 -9.22
N ALA A 260 11.90 -78.35 -9.86
CA ALA A 260 13.35 -78.34 -9.71
C ALA A 260 14.08 -77.80 -10.93
N VAL A 261 15.29 -77.29 -10.69
CA VAL A 261 16.24 -76.89 -11.73
C VAL A 261 17.50 -77.74 -11.65
N MET A 262 18.03 -78.12 -12.81
CA MET A 262 19.36 -78.73 -12.86
C MET A 262 20.42 -77.68 -12.57
N ASN A 263 21.39 -78.02 -11.73
CA ASN A 263 22.52 -77.15 -11.39
C ASN A 263 23.88 -77.84 -11.52
N GLY A 264 23.93 -79.04 -12.10
CA GLY A 264 25.17 -79.73 -12.44
C GLY A 264 24.95 -81.04 -13.19
N VAL A 265 26.01 -81.52 -13.84
CA VAL A 265 26.06 -82.82 -14.53
C VAL A 265 27.33 -83.54 -14.12
N GLY A 266 27.23 -84.84 -13.86
CA GLY A 266 28.34 -85.73 -13.52
C GLY A 266 28.51 -86.83 -14.57
N ILE A 267 29.76 -87.10 -14.96
CA ILE A 267 30.11 -88.07 -16.02
C ILE A 267 31.02 -89.21 -15.55
N TYR A 268 31.44 -89.20 -14.29
CA TYR A 268 32.50 -90.09 -13.79
C TYR A 268 32.04 -91.50 -13.40
N THR A 269 30.75 -91.69 -13.07
CA THR A 269 30.19 -92.98 -12.59
C THR A 269 28.79 -93.22 -13.18
N GLY A 270 28.68 -93.07 -14.50
CA GLY A 270 27.39 -93.01 -15.22
C GLY A 270 26.86 -91.58 -15.32
N ALA A 271 25.94 -91.34 -16.26
CA ALA A 271 25.32 -90.04 -16.44
C ALA A 271 24.47 -89.69 -15.20
N GLN A 272 24.84 -88.62 -14.51
CA GLN A 272 24.15 -88.11 -13.34
C GLN A 272 23.82 -86.64 -13.53
N ALA A 273 22.67 -86.23 -12.99
CA ALA A 273 22.27 -84.83 -12.93
C ALA A 273 22.16 -84.41 -11.47
N ARG A 274 22.65 -83.21 -11.18
CA ARG A 274 22.45 -82.53 -9.91
C ARG A 274 21.30 -81.55 -10.09
N TYR A 275 20.32 -81.60 -9.21
CA TYR A 275 19.19 -80.68 -9.24
C TYR A 275 18.87 -80.16 -7.84
N ALA A 276 18.14 -79.05 -7.78
CA ALA A 276 17.58 -78.50 -6.55
C ALA A 276 16.17 -77.99 -6.81
N TYR A 277 15.26 -78.17 -5.84
CA TYR A 277 13.92 -77.58 -5.93
C TYR A 277 13.99 -76.07 -5.78
N ILE A 278 13.25 -75.35 -6.62
CA ILE A 278 12.94 -73.94 -6.36
C ILE A 278 12.00 -73.90 -5.17
N GLN A 279 12.34 -73.10 -4.16
CA GLN A 279 11.54 -72.90 -2.96
C GLN A 279 11.10 -71.46 -2.86
N VAL A 280 9.87 -71.26 -2.38
CA VAL A 280 9.33 -69.96 -2.00
C VAL A 280 9.08 -69.91 -0.49
N CYS A 281 9.33 -68.76 0.14
CA CYS A 281 9.04 -68.56 1.55
C CYS A 281 7.59 -68.10 1.73
N ILE A 282 6.75 -68.92 2.38
CA ILE A 282 5.34 -68.62 2.69
C ILE A 282 5.14 -68.77 4.19
N GLY A 283 4.67 -67.71 4.87
CA GLY A 283 4.45 -67.74 6.32
C GLY A 283 5.72 -68.05 7.15
N GLY A 284 6.90 -67.74 6.62
CA GLY A 284 8.20 -68.05 7.26
C GLY A 284 8.71 -69.48 7.01
N GLN A 285 7.99 -70.31 6.25
CA GLN A 285 8.41 -71.65 5.88
C GLN A 285 8.81 -71.71 4.40
N TRP A 286 9.88 -72.45 4.11
CA TRP A 286 10.33 -72.70 2.74
C TRP A 286 9.60 -73.91 2.16
N VAL A 287 8.82 -73.67 1.12
CA VAL A 287 8.00 -74.69 0.44
C VAL A 287 8.48 -74.86 -0.99
N ASN A 288 8.57 -76.09 -1.47
CA ASN A 288 8.91 -76.35 -2.89
C ASN A 288 7.79 -75.82 -3.78
N ILE A 289 8.12 -75.14 -4.86
CA ILE A 289 7.12 -74.54 -5.75
C ILE A 289 6.17 -75.60 -6.38
N SER A 290 6.62 -76.85 -6.48
CA SER A 290 5.81 -77.97 -6.94
C SER A 290 4.77 -78.46 -5.93
N THR A 291 4.78 -77.93 -4.71
CA THR A 291 3.88 -78.29 -3.61
C THR A 291 3.05 -77.12 -3.10
N VAL A 292 3.23 -75.93 -3.68
CA VAL A 292 2.45 -74.72 -3.40
C VAL A 292 1.22 -74.68 -4.29
#